data_AF-A0A6V8MIR2-F1
#
_entry.id   AF-A0A6V8MIR2-F1
#
_cell.length_a   1.000
_cell.length_b   1.000
_cell.length_c   1.000
_cell.angle_alpha   90.00
_cell.angle_beta   90.00
_cell.angle_gamma   90.00
#
_symmetry.space_group_name_H-M   'P 1'
#
loop_
_entity.id
_entity.type
_entity.pdbx_description
1 polymer ?
#
loop_
_entity_poly.entity_id
_entity_poly.type
_entity_poly.pdbx_seq_one_letter_code
_entity_poly.pdbx_strand_id
1 'polypeptide(L)'
;MKNSLKGALLSGLIFPGLGQFWLKRRVWGTVLLLSTLGTLAVISLKLTERAYRLVEQAEAEGGQVDLVAVAKTVQAASYADPQVRISWLVLLAVWLVGVLHAFWEGMKLDRDGKRGPRSEGGGR
;
A
#
# COMPACT_ATOMS: atom_id res chain seq x y z
N MET A 1 -1.72 19.53 -15.23
CA MET A 1 -1.20 18.15 -15.19
C MET A 1 -2.29 17.18 -15.62
N LYS A 2 -1.93 16.15 -16.39
CA LYS A 2 -2.82 15.06 -16.79
C LYS A 2 -3.39 14.35 -15.54
N ASN A 3 -4.66 13.96 -15.58
CA ASN A 3 -5.30 13.25 -14.46
C ASN A 3 -4.64 11.88 -14.22
N SER A 4 -4.08 11.26 -15.27
CA SER A 4 -3.23 10.06 -15.16
C SER A 4 -2.04 10.23 -14.22
N LEU A 5 -1.30 11.33 -14.38
CA LEU A 5 -0.11 11.59 -13.57
C LEU A 5 -0.49 11.97 -12.14
N LYS A 6 -1.54 12.77 -11.95
CA LYS A 6 -2.05 13.11 -10.60
C LYS A 6 -2.53 11.86 -9.86
N GLY A 7 -3.31 11.00 -10.51
CA GLY A 7 -3.82 9.76 -9.92
C GLY A 7 -2.70 8.78 -9.56
N ALA A 8 -1.72 8.60 -10.44
CA ALA A 8 -0.56 7.75 -10.19
C ALA A 8 0.31 8.27 -9.03
N LEU A 9 0.55 9.59 -8.96
CA LEU A 9 1.30 10.20 -7.86
C LEU A 9 0.56 10.09 -6.53
N LEU A 10 -0.76 10.30 -6.52
CA LEU A 10 -1.57 10.14 -5.31
C LEU A 10 -1.58 8.69 -4.79
N SER A 11 -1.75 7.70 -5.68
CA SER A 11 -1.71 6.28 -5.31
C SER A 11 -0.29 5.78 -5.00
N GLY A 12 0.74 6.33 -5.64
CA GLY A 12 2.12 5.85 -5.54
C GLY A 12 2.93 6.51 -4.45
N LEU A 13 2.71 7.81 -4.21
CA LEU A 13 3.54 8.58 -3.28
C LEU A 13 2.91 8.74 -1.90
N ILE A 14 1.58 8.81 -1.81
CA ILE A 14 0.89 9.08 -0.54
C ILE A 14 0.35 7.79 0.06
N PHE A 15 -0.51 7.07 -0.67
CA PHE A 15 -1.09 5.82 -0.18
C PHE A 15 -1.71 5.02 -1.33
N PRO A 16 -1.49 3.69 -1.40
CA PRO A 16 -2.13 2.84 -2.40
C PRO A 16 -3.66 3.00 -2.37
N GLY A 17 -4.24 3.44 -3.49
CA GLY A 17 -5.68 3.66 -3.65
C GLY A 17 -6.17 5.10 -3.49
N LEU A 18 -5.36 6.04 -2.96
CA LEU A 18 -5.74 7.46 -2.87
C LEU A 18 -6.00 8.11 -4.23
N GLY A 19 -5.25 7.71 -5.26
CA GLY A 19 -5.50 8.16 -6.63
C GLY A 19 -6.92 7.82 -7.10
N GLN A 20 -7.46 6.68 -6.69
CA GLN A 20 -8.80 6.24 -7.09
C GLN A 20 -9.92 7.02 -6.41
N PHE A 21 -9.70 7.47 -5.17
CA PHE A 21 -10.60 8.40 -4.49
C PHE A 21 -10.67 9.74 -5.24
N TRP A 22 -9.53 10.23 -5.73
CA TRP A 22 -9.46 11.47 -6.51
C TRP A 22 -10.10 11.33 -7.90
N LEU A 23 -9.96 10.15 -8.53
CA LEU A 23 -10.58 9.77 -9.81
C LEU A 23 -12.08 9.40 -9.71
N LYS A 24 -12.73 9.67 -8.55
CA LYS A 24 -14.14 9.33 -8.25
C LYS A 24 -14.48 7.83 -8.32
N ARG A 25 -13.51 6.92 -8.42
CA ARG A 25 -13.71 5.47 -8.36
C ARG A 25 -13.46 4.94 -6.95
N ARG A 26 -14.38 5.29 -6.03
CA ARG A 26 -14.29 4.97 -4.59
C ARG A 26 -14.24 3.46 -4.28
N VAL A 27 -14.99 2.63 -5.02
CA VAL A 27 -15.07 1.19 -4.72
C VAL A 27 -13.68 0.54 -4.74
N TRP A 28 -12.91 0.79 -5.79
CA TRP A 28 -11.56 0.24 -5.93
C TRP A 28 -10.58 0.88 -4.94
N GLY A 29 -10.70 2.19 -4.69
CA GLY A 29 -9.90 2.87 -3.68
C GLY A 29 -10.11 2.26 -2.28
N THR A 30 -11.36 1.94 -1.92
CA THR A 30 -11.69 1.28 -0.65
C THR A 30 -11.13 -0.13 -0.57
N VAL A 31 -11.20 -0.92 -1.64
CA VAL A 31 -10.62 -2.29 -1.65
C VAL A 31 -9.11 -2.26 -1.45
N LEU A 32 -8.39 -1.39 -2.17
CA LEU A 32 -6.94 -1.24 -2.01
C LEU A 32 -6.57 -0.73 -0.62
N LEU A 33 -7.35 0.19 -0.07
CA LEU A 33 -7.13 0.73 1.27
C LEU A 33 -7.35 -0.34 2.35
N LEU A 34 -8.44 -1.10 2.27
CA LEU A 34 -8.71 -2.20 3.20
C LEU A 34 -7.65 -3.31 3.09
N SER A 35 -7.22 -3.64 1.88
CA SER A 35 -6.14 -4.62 1.67
C SER A 35 -4.83 -4.15 2.28
N THR A 36 -4.48 -2.87 2.11
CA THR A 36 -3.24 -2.30 2.64
C THR A 36 -3.29 -2.27 4.17
N LEU A 37 -4.41 -1.81 4.74
CA LEU A 37 -4.61 -1.79 6.19
C LEU A 37 -4.58 -3.20 6.80
N GLY A 38 -5.20 -4.18 6.12
CA GLY A 38 -5.20 -5.58 6.57
C GLY A 38 -3.78 -6.15 6.62
N THR A 39 -3.00 -5.98 5.55
CA THR A 39 -1.60 -6.44 5.51
C THR A 39 -0.75 -5.73 6.56
N LEU A 40 -0.94 -4.42 6.73
CA LEU A 40 -0.21 -3.64 7.73
C LEU A 40 -0.55 -4.11 9.15
N ALA A 41 -1.83 -4.37 9.44
CA ALA A 41 -2.26 -4.87 10.74
C ALA A 41 -1.64 -6.24 11.05
N VAL A 42 -1.58 -7.16 10.09
CA VAL A 42 -0.92 -8.47 10.27
C VAL A 42 0.56 -8.30 10.57
N ILE A 43 1.25 -7.42 9.84
CA ILE A 43 2.67 -7.13 10.08
C ILE A 43 2.87 -6.53 11.48
N SER A 44 2.04 -5.58 11.89
CA SER A 44 2.10 -4.95 13.21
C SER A 44 1.88 -5.96 14.33
N LEU A 45 0.86 -6.82 14.22
CA LEU A 45 0.60 -7.88 15.21
C LEU A 45 1.79 -8.83 15.35
N LYS A 46 2.37 -9.27 14.22
CA LYS A 46 3.56 -10.14 14.22
C LYS A 46 4.78 -9.46 14.81
N LEU A 47 4.96 -8.16 14.56
CA LEU A 47 6.06 -7.39 15.14
C LEU A 47 5.89 -7.24 16.66
N THR A 48 4.68 -6.96 17.12
CA THR A 48 4.35 -6.87 18.55
C THR A 48 4.54 -8.21 19.26
N GLU A 49 4.07 -9.31 18.68
CA GLU A 49 4.32 -10.67 19.21
C GLU A 49 5.82 -10.95 19.38
N ARG A 50 6.63 -10.58 18.38
CA ARG A 50 8.09 -10.75 18.43
C ARG A 50 8.73 -9.84 19.48
N ALA A 51 8.26 -8.60 19.62
CA ALA A 51 8.75 -7.68 20.64
C ALA A 51 8.46 -8.19 22.07
N TYR A 52 7.27 -8.71 22.34
CA TYR A 52 6.93 -9.28 23.65
C TYR A 52 7.79 -10.49 24.00
N ARG A 53 8.03 -11.41 23.05
CA ARG A 53 8.92 -12.55 23.28
C ARG A 53 10.35 -12.14 23.65
N LEU A 54 10.82 -11.02 23.11
CA LEU A 54 12.15 -10.50 23.44
C LEU A 54 12.20 -9.88 24.84
N VAL A 55 11.11 -9.22 25.27
CA VAL A 55 10.99 -8.73 26.65
C VAL A 55 10.97 -9.92 27.63
N GLU A 56 10.20 -10.97 27.34
CA GLU A 56 10.18 -12.19 28.15
C GLU A 56 11.56 -12.86 28.22
N GLN A 57 12.29 -12.95 27.10
CA GLN A 57 13.66 -13.48 27.08
C GLN A 57 14.63 -12.61 27.89
N ALA A 58 14.53 -11.29 27.79
CA ALA A 58 15.39 -10.40 28.54
C ALA A 58 15.11 -10.45 30.05
N GLU A 59 13.85 -10.58 30.47
CA GLU A 59 13.51 -10.82 31.89
C GLU A 59 14.09 -12.14 32.40
N ALA A 60 14.04 -13.21 31.59
CA ALA A 60 14.64 -14.50 31.92
C ALA A 60 16.18 -14.46 32.01
N GLU A 61 16.84 -13.59 31.23
CA GLU A 61 18.30 -13.40 31.22
C GLU A 61 18.79 -12.32 32.22
N GLY A 62 17.92 -11.86 33.13
CA GLY A 62 18.32 -10.93 34.21
C GLY A 62 18.18 -9.45 33.87
N GLY A 63 17.32 -9.10 32.89
CA GLY A 63 16.88 -7.74 32.61
C GLY A 63 17.74 -6.95 31.61
N GLN A 64 18.73 -7.57 30.97
CA GLN A 64 19.56 -6.90 29.97
C GLN A 64 18.91 -6.95 28.59
N VAL A 65 18.20 -5.88 28.21
CA VAL A 65 17.69 -5.69 26.85
C VAL A 65 18.72 -4.91 26.02
N ASP A 66 19.47 -5.60 25.17
CA ASP A 66 20.26 -4.94 24.12
C ASP A 66 19.37 -4.68 22.89
N LEU A 67 18.89 -3.44 22.76
CA LEU A 67 18.08 -3.00 21.62
C LEU A 67 18.78 -3.18 20.27
N VAL A 68 20.12 -3.14 20.21
CA VAL A 68 20.88 -3.32 18.96
C VAL A 68 20.91 -4.80 18.57
N ALA A 69 21.12 -5.70 19.53
CA ALA A 69 21.03 -7.14 19.31
C ALA A 69 19.60 -7.56 18.92
N VAL A 70 18.60 -6.97 19.56
CA VAL A 70 17.17 -7.14 19.22
C VAL A 70 16.87 -6.69 17.80
N ALA A 71 17.29 -5.47 17.42
CA ALA A 71 17.06 -4.98 16.06
C ALA A 71 17.69 -5.92 15.02
N LYS A 72 18.90 -6.42 15.27
CA LYS A 72 19.58 -7.39 14.39
C LYS A 72 18.85 -8.73 14.31
N THR A 73 18.37 -9.27 15.42
CA THR A 73 17.63 -10.55 15.44
C THR A 73 16.27 -10.43 14.78
N VAL A 74 15.54 -9.34 15.04
CA VAL A 74 14.26 -9.05 14.37
C VAL A 74 14.47 -8.87 12.87
N GLN A 75 15.51 -8.15 12.46
CA GLN A 75 15.84 -7.95 11.05
C GLN A 75 16.20 -9.28 10.37
N ALA A 76 17.08 -10.08 10.96
CA ALA A 76 17.46 -11.40 10.45
C ALA A 76 16.26 -12.36 10.36
N ALA A 77 15.43 -12.42 11.40
CA ALA A 77 14.21 -13.24 11.44
C ALA A 77 13.14 -12.76 10.45
N SER A 78 13.09 -11.47 10.11
CA SER A 78 12.18 -10.93 9.11
C SER A 78 12.56 -11.34 7.68
N TYR A 79 13.86 -11.55 7.40
CA TYR A 79 14.32 -12.09 6.12
C TYR A 79 14.31 -13.62 6.07
N ALA A 80 14.48 -14.30 7.20
CA ALA A 80 14.46 -15.76 7.25
C ALA A 80 13.04 -16.35 7.18
N ASP A 81 12.05 -15.67 7.73
CA ASP A 81 10.66 -16.13 7.76
C ASP A 81 9.99 -15.99 6.37
N PRO A 82 9.65 -17.10 5.69
CA PRO A 82 9.03 -17.08 4.38
C PRO A 82 7.70 -16.32 4.36
N GLN A 83 6.94 -16.35 5.46
CA GLN A 83 5.63 -15.70 5.53
C GLN A 83 5.76 -14.18 5.63
N VAL A 84 6.76 -13.68 6.37
CA VAL A 84 7.07 -12.24 6.42
C VAL A 84 7.55 -11.76 5.05
N ARG A 85 8.43 -12.53 4.40
CA ARG A 85 8.87 -12.23 3.02
C ARG A 85 7.72 -12.18 2.02
N ILE A 86 6.83 -13.16 2.03
CA ILE A 86 5.66 -13.20 1.15
C ILE A 86 4.75 -12.01 1.43
N SER A 87 4.54 -11.65 2.71
CA SER A 87 3.71 -10.49 3.09
C SER A 87 4.27 -9.18 2.53
N TRP A 88 5.59 -8.99 2.59
CA TRP A 88 6.26 -7.83 1.97
C TRP A 88 6.11 -7.81 0.44
N LEU A 89 6.25 -8.96 -0.22
CA LEU A 89 6.07 -9.07 -1.67
C LEU A 89 4.63 -8.78 -2.09
N VAL A 90 3.65 -9.30 -1.35
CA VAL A 90 2.23 -9.03 -1.58
C VAL A 90 1.93 -7.55 -1.38
N LEU A 91 2.47 -6.93 -0.34
CA LEU A 91 2.32 -5.49 -0.10
C LEU A 91 2.87 -4.67 -1.27
N LEU A 92 4.08 -4.98 -1.74
CA LEU A 92 4.67 -4.31 -2.91
C LEU A 92 3.85 -4.55 -4.18
N ALA A 93 3.37 -5.77 -4.41
CA ALA A 93 2.56 -6.10 -5.57
C ALA A 93 1.23 -5.34 -5.57
N VAL A 94 0.51 -5.34 -4.44
CA VAL A 94 -0.74 -4.60 -4.25
C VAL A 94 -0.51 -3.10 -4.46
N TRP A 95 0.61 -2.57 -3.96
CA TRP A 95 0.96 -1.18 -4.14
C TRP A 95 1.21 -0.83 -5.61
N LEU A 96 2.03 -1.61 -6.32
CA LEU A 96 2.30 -1.41 -7.74
C LEU A 96 1.02 -1.52 -8.58
N VAL A 97 0.17 -2.51 -8.30
CA VAL A 97 -1.13 -2.65 -8.97
C VAL A 97 -2.00 -1.42 -8.73
N GLY A 98 -2.03 -0.89 -7.49
CA GLY A 98 -2.76 0.34 -7.17
C GLY A 98 -2.28 1.57 -7.93
N VAL A 99 -0.96 1.68 -8.16
CA VAL A 99 -0.36 2.76 -8.97
C VAL A 99 -0.73 2.60 -10.45
N LEU A 100 -0.52 1.41 -11.01
CA LEU A 100 -0.82 1.13 -12.42
C LEU A 100 -2.30 1.31 -12.74
N HIS A 101 -3.17 0.87 -11.84
CA HIS A 101 -4.61 0.99 -12.02
C HIS A 101 -5.06 2.45 -11.99
N ALA A 102 -4.57 3.25 -11.04
CA ALA A 102 -4.85 4.69 -10.99
C ALA A 102 -4.30 5.45 -12.21
N PHE A 103 -3.12 5.04 -12.71
CA PHE A 103 -2.56 5.59 -13.95
C PHE A 103 -3.46 5.30 -15.16
N TRP A 104 -3.90 4.04 -15.32
CA TRP A 104 -4.76 3.64 -16.43
C TRP A 104 -6.14 4.32 -16.38
N GLU A 105 -6.74 4.42 -15.20
CA GLU A 105 -8.00 5.15 -15.01
C GLU A 105 -7.88 6.64 -15.33
N GLY A 106 -6.81 7.29 -14.88
CA GLY A 106 -6.60 8.70 -15.22
C GLY A 106 -6.31 8.91 -16.70
N MET A 107 -5.67 7.94 -17.38
CA MET A 107 -5.49 8.00 -18.85
C MET A 107 -6.82 7.91 -19.59
N LYS A 108 -7.77 7.08 -19.13
CA LYS A 108 -9.12 7.00 -19.71
C LYS A 108 -9.84 8.34 -19.55
N LEU A 109 -9.79 8.93 -18.35
CA LEU A 109 -10.39 10.23 -18.07
C LEU A 109 -9.80 11.36 -18.92
N ASP A 110 -8.48 11.36 -19.12
CA ASP A 110 -7.80 12.34 -19.97
C ASP A 110 -8.16 12.19 -21.45
N ARG A 111 -8.43 10.95 -21.91
CA ARG A 111 -8.83 10.66 -23.28
C ARG A 111 -10.28 11.06 -23.55
N ASP A 112 -11.17 10.84 -22.58
CA ASP A 112 -12.59 11.18 -22.68
C ASP A 112 -12.80 12.71 -22.56
N GLY A 113 -12.03 13.38 -21.71
CA GLY A 113 -12.02 14.85 -21.61
C GLY A 113 -11.53 15.55 -22.88
N LYS A 114 -10.66 14.90 -23.67
CA LYS A 114 -10.22 15.41 -24.99
C LYS A 114 -11.27 15.25 -26.10
N ARG A 115 -12.26 14.36 -25.93
CA ARG A 115 -13.26 14.09 -26.97
C ARG A 115 -14.40 15.10 -27.01
N GLY A 116 -14.60 15.91 -25.95
CA GLY A 116 -15.66 16.92 -25.85
C GLY A 116 -17.08 16.31 -26.00
N PRO A 117 -18.15 17.00 -25.56
CA PRO A 117 -19.49 16.56 -25.92
C PRO A 117 -19.59 16.61 -27.45
N ARG A 118 -19.89 15.47 -28.07
CA ARG A 118 -20.24 15.39 -29.49
C ARG A 118 -21.38 16.38 -29.69
N SER A 119 -21.10 17.49 -30.37
CA SER A 119 -22.07 18.53 -30.67
C SER A 119 -23.24 17.88 -31.42
N GLU A 120 -24.33 17.62 -30.72
CA GLU A 120 -25.65 17.49 -31.33
C GLU A 120 -26.01 18.87 -31.86
N GLY A 121 -25.71 19.09 -33.13
CA GLY A 121 -25.93 20.35 -33.82
C GLY A 121 -26.10 20.10 -35.30
N GLY A 122 -27.09 19.30 -35.66
CA GLY A 122 -27.48 19.04 -37.04
C GLY A 122 -28.95 18.66 -37.08
N GLY A 123 -29.83 19.62 -37.32
CA GLY A 123 -31.26 19.37 -37.46
C GLY A 123 -32.13 20.55 -37.06
N ARG A 124 -32.07 21.64 -37.83
CA ARG A 124 -33.25 22.48 -38.14
C ARG A 124 -33.14 22.93 -39.58
#